data_AF-A0A6C0JUU8-F1
#
_entry.id   AF-A0A6C0JUU8-F1
#
_cell.length_a   1.000
_cell.length_b   1.000
_cell.length_c   1.000
_cell.angle_alpha   90.00
_cell.angle_beta   90.00
_cell.angle_gamma   90.00
#
_symmetry.space_group_name_H-M   'P 1'
#
loop_
_entity.id
_entity.type
_entity.pdbx_description
1 polymer ?
#
loop_
_entity_poly.entity_id
_entity_poly.type
_entity_poly.pdbx_seq_one_letter_code
_entity_poly.pdbx_strand_id
1 'polypeptide(L)' 'MIKNNIIVINYNNKLYKIEKEPYETIIDTYKRGWFIVKNYGTMEYKKLYSLSIIKNNENNYNMDYFLK' A
#
# COMPACT_ATOMS: atom_id res chain seq x y z
N MET A 1 -11.31 -19.56 -8.99
CA MET A 1 -11.20 -18.23 -9.65
C MET A 1 -9.83 -17.68 -9.33
N ILE A 2 -9.00 -17.42 -10.36
CA ILE A 2 -7.70 -16.78 -10.17
C ILE A 2 -7.99 -15.32 -9.80
N LYS A 3 -7.96 -15.01 -8.50
CA LYS A 3 -8.08 -13.63 -8.02
C LYS A 3 -6.76 -12.94 -8.35
N ASN A 4 -6.73 -12.16 -9.43
CA ASN A 4 -5.63 -11.24 -9.70
C ASN A 4 -5.67 -10.11 -8.65
N ASN A 5 -5.20 -10.44 -7.45
CA ASN A 5 -5.08 -9.57 -6.28
C ASN A 5 -3.73 -8.84 -6.26
N ILE A 6 -3.04 -8.73 -7.39
CA ILE A 6 -1.71 -8.14 -7.45
C ILE A 6 -1.75 -7.03 -8.47
N ILE A 7 -1.30 -5.85 -8.06
CA ILE A 7 -0.92 -4.79 -9.00
C ILE A 7 0.59 -4.81 -9.17
N VAL A 8 1.05 -4.40 -10.34
CA VAL A 8 2.48 -4.24 -10.61
C VAL A 8 2.76 -2.79 -10.92
N ILE A 9 3.66 -2.18 -10.16
CA ILE A 9 4.13 -0.81 -10.38
C ILE A 9 5.53 -0.88 -10.96
N ASN A 10 5.74 -0.27 -12.12
CA ASN A 10 7.07 -0.04 -12.68
C ASN A 10 7.52 1.37 -12.29
N TYR A 11 8.64 1.47 -11.58
CA TYR A 11 9.22 2.75 -11.18
C TYR A 11 10.75 2.64 -11.13
N ASN A 12 11.45 3.57 -11.78
CA ASN A 12 12.91 3.59 -11.87
C ASN A 12 13.52 2.24 -12.33
N ASN A 13 12.94 1.65 -13.38
CA ASN A 13 13.32 0.33 -13.93
C ASN A 13 13.26 -0.83 -12.92
N LYS A 14 12.46 -0.69 -11.85
CA LYS A 14 12.17 -1.77 -10.90
C LYS A 14 10.69 -2.08 -10.90
N LEU A 15 10.37 -3.37 -10.82
CA LEU A 15 9.01 -3.88 -10.73
C LEU A 15 8.67 -4.18 -9.27
N TYR A 16 7.58 -3.57 -8.80
CA TYR A 16 7.05 -3.76 -7.47
C TYR A 16 5.70 -4.46 -7.57
N LYS A 17 5.61 -5.65 -6.97
CA LYS A 17 4.36 -6.41 -6.87
C LYS A 17 3.70 -6.06 -5.55
N ILE A 18 2.50 -5.51 -5.60
CA ILE A 18 1.74 -5.11 -4.43
C ILE A 18 0.49 -5.97 -4.37
N GLU A 19 0.40 -6.76 -3.30
CA GLU A 19 -0.78 -7.57 -3.03
C GLU A 19 -1.89 -6.68 -2.46
N LYS A 20 -3.10 -6.90 -2.96
CA LYS A 20 -4.33 -6.25 -2.53
C LYS A 20 -4.76 -6.82 -1.19
N GLU A 21 -5.02 -5.94 -0.25
CA GLU A 21 -5.58 -6.34 1.05
C GLU A 21 -7.06 -6.72 0.91
N PRO A 22 -7.60 -7.53 1.84
CA PRO A 22 -9.03 -7.71 1.98
C PRO A 22 -9.72 -6.34 2.07
N TYR A 23 -10.88 -6.21 1.42
CA TYR A 23 -11.72 -5.01 1.41
C TYR A 23 -11.13 -3.76 0.73
N GLU A 24 -9.86 -3.75 0.31
CA GLU A 24 -9.37 -2.71 -0.59
C GLU A 24 -10.06 -2.78 -1.96
N THR A 25 -10.29 -1.65 -2.61
CA THR A 25 -10.51 -1.61 -4.06
C THR A 25 -9.17 -1.68 -4.80
N ILE A 26 -9.18 -1.90 -6.12
CA ILE A 26 -7.95 -1.84 -6.93
C ILE A 26 -7.28 -0.45 -6.83
N ILE A 27 -8.10 0.60 -6.76
CA ILE A 27 -7.62 1.99 -6.63
C ILE A 27 -6.91 2.19 -5.29
N ASP A 28 -7.45 1.63 -4.21
CA ASP A 28 -6.85 1.71 -2.88
C ASP A 28 -5.50 0.99 -2.85
N THR A 29 -5.43 -0.21 -3.43
CA THR A 29 -4.17 -0.95 -3.58
C THR A 29 -3.16 -0.14 -4.39
N TYR A 30 -3.59 0.59 -5.43
CA TYR A 30 -2.71 1.47 -6.22
C TYR A 30 -2.16 2.65 -5.42
N LYS A 31 -3.01 3.35 -4.66
CA LYS A 31 -2.60 4.45 -3.79
C LYS A 31 -1.59 3.98 -2.74
N ARG A 32 -1.91 2.87 -2.06
CA ARG A 32 -1.02 2.25 -1.07
C ARG A 32 0.28 1.76 -1.68
N GLY A 33 0.20 1.06 -2.82
CA GLY A 33 1.35 0.59 -3.57
C GLY A 33 2.28 1.73 -3.98
N TRP A 34 1.73 2.86 -4.42
CA TRP A 34 2.52 4.04 -4.75
C TRP A 34 3.22 4.63 -3.53
N PHE A 35 2.55 4.68 -2.38
CA PHE A 35 3.16 5.10 -1.12
C PHE A 35 4.33 4.19 -0.73
N ILE A 36 4.18 2.87 -0.86
CA ILE A 36 5.25 1.89 -0.61
C ILE A 36 6.43 2.13 -1.55
N VAL A 37 6.19 2.25 -2.86
CA VAL A 37 7.24 2.44 -3.88
C VAL A 37 8.04 3.71 -3.62
N LYS A 38 7.37 4.82 -3.26
CA LYS A 38 8.01 6.11 -2.98
C LYS A 38 8.88 6.11 -1.72
N ASN A 39 8.61 5.23 -0.77
CA ASN A 39 9.32 5.14 0.51
C ASN A 39 10.13 3.84 0.64
N TYR A 40 10.30 3.10 -0.46
CA TYR A 40 11.00 1.83 -0.43
C TYR A 40 12.47 2.03 -0.02
N GLY A 41 12.90 1.33 1.03
CA GLY A 41 14.27 1.42 1.57
C GLY A 41 14.51 2.54 2.59
N THR A 42 13.51 3.36 2.92
CA THR A 42 13.66 4.39 3.98
C THR A 42 13.44 3.84 5.39
N MET A 43 12.78 2.69 5.52
CA MET A 43 12.53 1.98 6.77
C MET A 43 12.29 0.49 6.54
N GLU A 44 12.16 -0.28 7.62
CA GLU A 44 11.80 -1.70 7.56
C GLU A 44 10.48 -1.90 6.79
N TYR A 45 10.46 -2.84 5.85
CA TYR A 45 9.32 -3.08 4.97
C TYR A 45 8.02 -3.36 5.73
N LYS A 46 8.05 -4.14 6.83
CA LYS A 46 6.86 -4.41 7.64
C LYS A 46 6.25 -3.13 8.20
N LYS A 47 7.09 -2.22 8.71
CA LYS A 47 6.64 -0.92 9.23
C LYS A 47 6.07 -0.05 8.12
N LEU A 48 6.76 0.02 6.97
CA LEU A 48 6.28 0.75 5.80
C LEU A 48 4.93 0.21 5.31
N TYR A 49 4.78 -1.11 5.28
CA TYR A 49 3.56 -1.78 4.87
C TYR A 49 2.38 -1.41 5.78
N SER A 50 2.56 -1.54 7.10
CA SER A 50 1.52 -1.14 8.07
C SER A 50 1.16 0.33 7.95
N LEU A 51 2.14 1.23 7.82
CA LEU A 51 1.90 2.66 7.61
C LEU A 51 1.11 2.94 6.34
N SER A 52 1.39 2.19 5.27
CA SER A 52 0.69 2.37 3.99
C SER A 52 -0.80 1.99 4.10
N ILE A 53 -1.15 0.98 4.91
CA ILE A 53 -2.54 0.60 5.19
C ILE A 53 -3.22 1.68 6.05
N ILE A 54 -2.56 2.11 7.13
CA ILE A 54 -3.06 3.18 8.00
C ILE A 54 -3.39 4.41 7.16
N LYS A 55 -2.46 4.82 6.28
CA LYS A 55 -2.65 6.00 5.44
C LYS A 55 -3.81 5.85 4.46
N ASN A 56 -4.02 4.65 3.93
CA ASN A 56 -5.16 4.38 3.06
C ASN A 56 -6.48 4.48 3.83
N ASN A 57 -6.51 3.97 5.06
CA ASN A 57 -7.69 4.00 5.92
C ASN A 57 -8.01 5.41 6.43
N GLU A 58 -6.99 6.22 6.75
CA GLU A 58 -7.15 7.65 7.06
C GLU A 58 -7.87 8.37 5.90
N ASN A 59 -7.39 8.17 4.67
CA ASN A 59 -7.91 8.87 3.49
C ASN A 59 -9.29 8.41 3.05
N ASN A 60 -9.62 7.12 3.22
CA ASN A 60 -10.85 6.53 2.69
C ASN A 60 -11.97 6.41 3.73
N TYR A 61 -11.63 6.31 5.01
CA TYR A 61 -12.58 5.99 6.08
C TYR A 61 -12.56 7.01 7.24
N ASN A 62 -11.85 8.14 7.10
CA ASN A 62 -11.69 9.15 8.15
C ASN A 62 -11.24 8.55 9.49
N MET A 63 -10.37 7.55 9.44
CA MET A 63 -9.81 6.92 10.63
C MET A 63 -8.76 7.84 11.24
N ASP A 64 -8.91 8.21 12.51
CA ASP A 64 -7.85 8.90 13.27
C ASP A 64 -7.00 7.88 14.04
N TYR A 65 -5.67 7.99 13.93
CA TYR A 65 -4.73 7.15 14.68
C TYR A 65 -3.84 8.02 15.58
N PHE A 66 -3.91 7.79 16.88
CA PHE A 66 -3.07 8.46 17.87
C PHE A 66 -2.01 7.48 18.38
N LEU A 67 -0.74 7.76 18.10
CA LEU A 67 0.38 7.11 18.80
C LEU A 67 0.46 7.73 20.20
N LYS A 68 0.28 6.89 21.23
CA LYS A 68 0.61 7.24 22.62
C LYS A 68 2.11 7.12 22.85
#